data_AF-A0A354HTA9-F1
#
_entry.id   AF-A0A354HTA9-F1
#
_cell.length_a   1.000
_cell.length_b   1.000
_cell.length_c   1.000
_cell.angle_alpha   90.00
_cell.angle_beta   90.00
_cell.angle_gamma   90.00
#
_symmetry.space_group_name_H-M   'P 1'
#
loop_
_entity.id
_entity.type
_entity.pdbx_description
1 polymer ?
#
loop_
_entity_poly.entity_id
_entity_poly.type
_entity_poly.pdbx_seq_one_letter_code
_entity_poly.pdbx_strand_id
1 'polypeptide(L)'
;HDGPGDSHSSHASIYWFDQEFTLAGSMYLGPNTAVWSMAPMEDGSILLLNNSGFVQNQPDLLVFDPAQGEITQKIQGSGFPFRGVADDDKIYILDRIWSSTRINAERSVTILYNETSTTIPLPDGLGAEDIAVNEGIIYLAVWQRGAGSSDGIYALDPETGELRQIIEHQDASSILAQGKQ
;
A
#
# COMPACT_ATOMS: atom_id res chain seq x y z
N HIS A 1 18.12 -2.94 -8.27
CA HIS A 1 17.19 -1.80 -8.37
C HIS A 1 18.02 -0.54 -8.52
N ASP A 2 17.70 0.27 -9.53
CA ASP A 2 18.64 1.07 -10.35
C ASP A 2 19.20 2.35 -9.69
N GLY A 3 19.96 2.22 -8.60
CA GLY A 3 20.63 3.33 -7.92
C GLY A 3 22.14 3.11 -7.70
N PRO A 4 22.95 4.19 -7.61
CA PRO A 4 24.34 4.10 -7.15
C PRO A 4 24.33 3.79 -5.65
N GLY A 5 24.49 2.52 -5.30
CA GLY A 5 24.31 2.05 -3.93
C GLY A 5 25.01 0.73 -3.65
N ASP A 6 25.17 0.41 -2.36
CA ASP A 6 25.73 -0.87 -1.94
C ASP A 6 24.82 -2.02 -2.40
N SER A 7 25.43 -3.09 -2.90
CA SER A 7 24.75 -4.31 -3.34
C SER A 7 23.93 -5.00 -2.25
N HIS A 8 24.13 -4.62 -0.98
CA HIS A 8 23.38 -5.13 0.17
C HIS A 8 22.25 -4.22 0.67
N SER A 9 21.89 -3.16 -0.06
CA SER A 9 20.75 -2.30 0.27
C SER A 9 19.72 -2.21 -0.86
N SER A 10 18.46 -1.96 -0.50
CA SER A 10 17.41 -1.61 -1.44
C SER A 10 17.54 -0.13 -1.83
N HIS A 11 17.21 0.18 -3.08
CA HIS A 11 17.33 1.52 -3.65
C HIS A 11 16.12 1.76 -4.55
N ALA A 12 15.46 2.89 -4.37
CA ALA A 12 14.34 3.30 -5.20
C ALA A 12 14.60 4.68 -5.83
N SER A 13 14.18 4.80 -7.08
CA SER A 13 14.13 6.06 -7.81
C SER A 13 12.69 6.25 -8.30
N ILE A 14 12.20 7.48 -8.22
CA ILE A 14 10.91 7.88 -8.77
C ILE A 14 11.17 8.61 -10.08
N TYR A 15 10.37 8.29 -11.09
CA TYR A 15 10.34 8.98 -12.36
C TYR A 15 8.90 9.42 -12.59
N TRP A 16 8.71 10.66 -13.03
CA TRP A 16 7.38 11.18 -13.37
C TRP A 16 7.42 11.85 -14.72
N PHE A 17 6.27 11.82 -15.38
CA PHE A 17 6.10 12.22 -16.76
C PHE A 17 4.97 13.25 -16.85
N ASP A 18 5.04 14.11 -17.86
CA ASP A 18 3.93 15.00 -18.20
C ASP A 18 2.79 14.26 -18.91
N GLN A 19 1.75 15.00 -19.30
CA GLN A 19 0.56 14.43 -19.95
C GLN A 19 0.87 13.84 -21.34
N GLU A 20 1.98 14.25 -21.94
CA GLU A 20 2.51 13.77 -23.21
C GLU A 20 3.48 12.59 -23.05
N PHE A 21 3.64 12.07 -21.82
CA PHE A 21 4.59 11.01 -21.46
C PHE A 21 6.08 11.40 -21.68
N THR A 22 6.40 12.69 -21.63
CA THR A 22 7.78 13.18 -21.58
C THR A 22 8.29 13.15 -20.15
N LEU A 23 9.55 12.74 -19.95
CA LEU A 23 10.15 12.71 -18.60
C LEU A 23 10.20 14.13 -18.02
N ALA A 24 9.38 14.37 -17.01
CA ALA A 24 9.30 15.66 -16.32
C ALA A 24 10.33 15.77 -15.20
N GLY A 25 10.70 14.65 -14.58
CA GLY A 25 11.78 14.61 -13.60
C GLY A 25 12.06 13.22 -13.04
N SER A 26 13.12 13.16 -12.23
CA SER A 26 13.48 11.95 -11.50
C SER A 26 14.10 12.28 -10.16
N MET A 27 13.82 11.46 -9.14
CA MET A 27 14.39 11.60 -7.80
C MET A 27 14.92 10.25 -7.32
N TYR A 28 16.15 10.25 -6.84
CA TYR A 28 16.72 9.11 -6.11
C TYR A 28 16.36 9.22 -4.62
N LEU A 29 15.68 8.21 -4.07
CA LEU A 29 15.25 8.21 -2.66
C LEU A 29 16.36 7.81 -1.69
N GLY A 30 17.49 7.30 -2.19
CA GLY A 30 18.63 6.88 -1.37
C GLY A 30 18.62 5.39 -1.00
N PRO A 31 19.62 4.95 -0.22
CA PRO A 31 19.69 3.58 0.29
C PRO A 31 18.56 3.25 1.25
N ASN A 32 18.27 1.96 1.37
CA ASN A 32 17.24 1.41 2.25
C ASN A 32 15.87 2.00 1.95
N THR A 33 15.55 2.04 0.65
CA THR A 33 14.24 2.46 0.15
C THR A 33 13.65 1.37 -0.72
N ALA A 34 12.41 0.98 -0.41
CA ALA A 34 11.62 0.05 -1.21
C ALA A 34 10.17 0.54 -1.21
N VAL A 35 9.83 1.33 -2.21
CA VAL A 35 8.47 1.82 -2.40
C VAL A 35 7.65 0.75 -3.08
N TRP A 36 6.61 0.29 -2.40
CA TRP A 36 5.77 -0.84 -2.83
C TRP A 36 4.38 -0.42 -3.28
N SER A 37 3.95 0.77 -2.87
CA SER A 37 2.72 1.43 -3.28
C SER A 37 2.96 2.93 -3.33
N MET A 38 2.24 3.60 -4.22
CA MET A 38 2.19 5.06 -4.33
C MET A 38 0.72 5.44 -4.38
N ALA A 39 0.31 6.37 -3.53
CA ALA A 39 -1.08 6.81 -3.42
C ALA A 39 -1.13 8.33 -3.68
N PRO A 40 -1.79 8.81 -4.75
CA PRO A 40 -1.99 10.24 -4.96
C PRO A 40 -2.82 10.85 -3.82
N MET A 41 -2.50 12.09 -3.48
CA MET A 41 -3.20 12.91 -2.48
C MET A 41 -3.98 14.03 -3.18
N GLU A 42 -4.98 14.60 -2.50
CA GLU A 42 -5.86 15.65 -3.05
C GLU A 42 -5.08 16.89 -3.53
N ASP A 43 -4.00 17.25 -2.84
CA ASP A 43 -3.14 18.40 -3.17
C ASP A 43 -2.17 18.15 -4.34
N GLY A 44 -2.23 16.96 -4.96
CA GLY A 44 -1.35 16.55 -6.05
C GLY A 44 0.00 16.01 -5.59
N SER A 45 0.26 15.96 -4.28
CA SER A 45 1.38 15.20 -3.73
C SER A 45 1.10 13.69 -3.77
N ILE A 46 2.12 12.88 -3.49
CA ILE A 46 2.04 11.42 -3.55
C ILE A 46 2.57 10.85 -2.25
N LEU A 47 1.74 10.06 -1.56
CA LEU A 47 2.18 9.26 -0.43
C LEU A 47 2.91 8.02 -0.94
N LEU A 48 4.18 7.91 -0.58
CA LEU A 48 5.03 6.77 -0.90
C LEU A 48 5.10 5.83 0.30
N LEU A 49 4.81 4.57 0.01
CA LEU A 49 4.82 3.50 1.00
C LEU A 49 6.21 2.83 1.01
N ASN A 50 7.16 3.42 1.74
CA ASN A 50 8.55 2.99 1.85
C ASN A 50 8.72 1.85 2.87
N ASN A 51 8.54 0.63 2.39
CA ASN A 51 8.65 -0.60 3.17
C ASN A 51 10.09 -0.92 3.65
N SER A 52 11.11 -0.17 3.25
CA SER A 52 12.45 -0.33 3.86
C SER A 52 12.63 0.49 5.14
N GLY A 53 11.80 1.52 5.36
CA GLY A 53 11.91 2.40 6.53
C GLY A 53 11.74 1.65 7.86
N PHE A 54 10.79 0.73 7.93
CA PHE A 54 10.47 0.04 9.19
C PHE A 54 11.61 -0.86 9.69
N VAL A 55 12.35 -1.54 8.80
CA VAL A 55 13.43 -2.47 9.19
C VAL A 55 14.52 -1.73 9.97
N GLN A 56 14.69 -0.44 9.68
CA GLN A 56 15.78 0.39 10.18
C GLN A 56 15.33 1.47 11.16
N ASN A 57 14.09 1.41 11.64
CA ASN A 57 13.49 2.44 12.49
C ASN A 57 13.63 3.85 11.88
N GLN A 58 13.38 3.92 10.58
CA GLN A 58 13.34 5.14 9.78
C GLN A 58 11.87 5.44 9.40
N PRO A 59 11.57 6.68 8.96
CA PRO A 59 10.28 6.99 8.36
C PRO A 59 9.96 6.04 7.19
N ASP A 60 8.80 5.40 7.26
CA ASP A 60 8.31 4.40 6.31
C ASP A 60 7.16 4.97 5.44
N LEU A 61 6.61 6.12 5.79
CA LEU A 61 5.70 6.92 4.97
C LEU A 61 6.39 8.22 4.55
N LEU A 62 6.43 8.50 3.24
CA LEU A 62 7.04 9.70 2.68
C LEU A 62 6.04 10.45 1.81
N VAL A 63 5.95 11.77 1.93
CA VAL A 63 5.13 12.60 1.03
C VAL A 63 6.03 13.21 -0.02
N PHE A 64 5.78 12.90 -1.29
CA PHE A 64 6.51 13.39 -2.46
C PHE A 64 5.71 14.47 -3.18
N ASP A 65 6.31 15.63 -3.39
CA ASP A 65 5.76 16.70 -4.21
C ASP A 65 6.42 16.65 -5.61
N PRO A 66 5.69 16.25 -6.66
CA PRO A 66 6.23 16.19 -8.01
C PRO A 66 6.50 17.57 -8.64
N ALA A 67 5.84 18.63 -8.17
CA ALA A 67 6.07 20.00 -8.66
C ALA A 67 7.39 20.57 -8.13
N GLN A 68 7.75 20.22 -6.89
CA GLN A 68 9.03 20.61 -6.28
C GLN A 68 10.14 19.57 -6.52
N GLY A 69 9.78 18.33 -6.85
CA GLY A 69 10.73 17.24 -7.07
C GLY A 69 11.41 16.77 -5.78
N GLU A 70 10.70 16.82 -4.64
CA GLU A 70 11.28 16.51 -3.33
C GLU A 70 10.33 15.78 -2.38
N ILE A 71 10.90 15.19 -1.32
CA ILE A 71 10.14 14.65 -0.19
C ILE A 71 9.88 15.79 0.80
N THR A 72 8.63 16.22 0.92
CA THR A 72 8.21 17.34 1.77
C THR A 72 7.92 16.90 3.20
N GLN A 73 7.55 15.63 3.40
CA GLN A 73 7.29 15.06 4.73
C GLN A 73 7.82 13.64 4.88
N LYS A 74 8.20 13.30 6.11
CA LYS A 74 8.66 11.95 6.51
C LYS A 74 7.95 11.57 7.80
N ILE A 75 7.17 10.50 7.75
CA ILE A 75 6.27 10.10 8.82
C ILE A 75 6.68 8.71 9.32
N GLN A 76 6.66 8.53 10.64
CA GLN A 76 6.82 7.22 11.25
C GLN A 76 5.46 6.51 11.27
N GLY A 77 5.33 5.47 10.47
CA GLY A 77 4.18 4.59 10.38
C GLY A 77 4.24 3.43 11.37
N SER A 78 3.48 2.36 11.07
CA SER A 78 3.19 1.26 12.00
C SER A 78 4.40 0.36 12.29
N GLY A 79 5.51 0.50 11.56
CA GLY A 79 6.68 -0.36 11.75
C GLY A 79 6.54 -1.75 11.12
N PHE A 80 5.54 -1.93 10.26
CA PHE A 80 5.26 -3.16 9.52
C PHE A 80 5.11 -2.87 8.03
N PRO A 81 5.33 -3.87 7.14
CA PRO A 81 5.10 -3.66 5.73
C PRO A 81 3.62 -3.47 5.40
N PHE A 82 3.35 -2.61 4.42
CA PHE A 82 2.01 -2.19 4.02
C PHE A 82 1.86 -2.07 2.51
N ARG A 83 0.63 -2.30 2.02
CA ARG A 83 0.14 -1.88 0.70
C ARG A 83 -0.78 -0.69 0.88
N GLY A 84 -0.98 0.08 -0.19
CA GLY A 84 -2.03 1.07 -0.17
C GLY A 84 -2.53 1.44 -1.55
N VAL A 85 -3.73 2.01 -1.54
CA VAL A 85 -4.49 2.46 -2.70
C VAL A 85 -5.20 3.75 -2.33
N ALA A 86 -5.40 4.64 -3.31
CA ALA A 86 -6.22 5.83 -3.15
C ALA A 86 -7.52 5.70 -3.94
N ASP A 87 -8.62 6.16 -3.36
CA ASP A 87 -9.95 6.23 -3.98
C ASP A 87 -10.76 7.35 -3.31
N ASP A 88 -11.46 8.18 -4.08
CA ASP A 88 -12.31 9.29 -3.59
C ASP A 88 -11.70 10.10 -2.42
N ASP A 89 -10.52 10.70 -2.65
CA ASP A 89 -9.76 11.54 -1.69
C ASP A 89 -9.32 10.83 -0.40
N LYS A 90 -9.44 9.49 -0.35
CA LYS A 90 -9.01 8.67 0.77
C LYS A 90 -7.81 7.83 0.40
N ILE A 91 -6.95 7.58 1.39
CA ILE A 91 -5.86 6.63 1.27
C ILE A 91 -6.16 5.44 2.18
N TYR A 92 -6.13 4.25 1.60
CA TYR A 92 -6.37 2.99 2.29
C TYR A 92 -5.03 2.26 2.42
N ILE A 93 -4.61 2.00 3.64
CA ILE A 93 -3.36 1.34 3.97
C ILE A 93 -3.68 -0.02 4.58
N LEU A 94 -3.33 -1.09 3.87
CA LEU A 94 -3.37 -2.44 4.39
C LEU A 94 -2.11 -2.68 5.22
N ASP A 95 -2.26 -2.76 6.53
CA ASP A 95 -1.20 -3.16 7.45
C ASP A 95 -1.04 -4.68 7.39
N ARG A 96 0.12 -5.10 6.86
CA ARG A 96 0.64 -6.47 6.65
C ARG A 96 0.70 -6.90 5.20
N ILE A 97 1.90 -7.27 4.78
CA ILE A 97 2.15 -8.06 3.56
C ILE A 97 2.79 -9.40 3.95
N TRP A 98 2.26 -10.45 3.34
CA TRP A 98 2.63 -11.86 3.46
C TRP A 98 4.14 -12.16 3.47
N SER A 99 4.97 -11.43 2.72
CA SER A 99 6.38 -11.77 2.52
C SER A 99 7.35 -11.21 3.56
N SER A 100 6.86 -10.74 4.71
CA SER A 100 7.72 -10.17 5.76
C SER A 100 7.99 -11.15 6.89
N THR A 101 9.25 -11.24 7.32
CA THR A 101 9.67 -11.94 8.54
C THR A 101 9.14 -11.29 9.82
N ARG A 102 8.46 -10.14 9.71
CA ARG A 102 7.78 -9.41 10.79
C ARG A 102 6.32 -9.19 10.41
N ILE A 103 5.42 -9.85 11.14
CA ILE A 103 3.98 -9.79 10.95
C ILE A 103 3.37 -8.90 12.04
N ASN A 104 2.56 -7.90 11.67
CA ASN A 104 1.70 -7.24 12.63
C ASN A 104 0.59 -8.20 13.05
N ALA A 105 0.47 -8.48 14.35
CA ALA A 105 -0.59 -9.35 14.87
C ALA A 105 -1.96 -8.68 14.79
N GLU A 106 -2.03 -7.34 14.85
CA GLU A 106 -3.25 -6.55 14.96
C GLU A 106 -4.07 -6.49 13.66
N ARG A 107 -3.41 -6.58 12.49
CA ARG A 107 -3.99 -6.70 11.13
C ARG A 107 -5.12 -5.70 10.86
N SER A 108 -4.84 -4.70 10.05
CA SER A 108 -5.80 -3.62 9.86
C SER A 108 -5.84 -3.09 8.44
N VAL A 109 -6.95 -2.45 8.11
CA VAL A 109 -6.96 -1.41 7.07
C VAL A 109 -7.08 -0.06 7.78
N THR A 110 -6.12 0.82 7.53
CA THR A 110 -6.15 2.21 7.99
C THR A 110 -6.59 3.12 6.85
N ILE A 111 -7.66 3.89 7.06
CA ILE A 111 -8.20 4.85 6.10
C ILE A 111 -7.79 6.25 6.57
N LEU A 112 -7.12 6.99 5.69
CA LEU A 112 -6.76 8.39 5.91
C LEU A 112 -7.69 9.28 5.08
N TYR A 113 -8.31 10.27 5.74
CA TYR A 113 -9.19 11.25 5.11
C TYR A 113 -9.21 12.54 5.93
N ASN A 114 -8.99 13.71 5.30
CA ASN A 114 -9.02 15.02 5.96
C ASN A 114 -8.30 15.06 7.31
N GLU A 115 -7.01 14.69 7.32
CA GLU A 115 -6.14 14.62 8.52
C GLU A 115 -6.60 13.62 9.60
N THR A 116 -7.67 12.88 9.34
CA THR A 116 -8.25 11.91 10.26
C THR A 116 -7.83 10.50 9.83
N SER A 117 -7.53 9.64 10.80
CA SER A 117 -7.29 8.22 10.55
C SER A 117 -8.37 7.36 11.20
N THR A 118 -8.87 6.39 10.46
CA THR A 118 -9.79 5.35 10.95
C THR A 118 -9.19 3.99 10.69
N THR A 119 -9.10 3.15 11.71
CA THR A 119 -8.52 1.80 11.60
C THR A 119 -9.60 0.76 11.76
N ILE A 120 -9.72 -0.13 10.77
CA ILE A 120 -10.65 -1.25 10.76
C ILE A 120 -9.85 -2.53 11.06
N PRO A 121 -10.11 -3.23 12.17
CA PRO A 121 -9.43 -4.49 12.46
C PRO A 121 -9.90 -5.59 11.49
N LEU A 122 -8.97 -6.43 11.07
CA LEU A 122 -9.22 -7.63 10.27
C LEU A 122 -9.22 -8.87 11.17
N PRO A 123 -9.89 -9.97 10.76
CA PRO A 123 -9.92 -11.19 11.54
C PRO A 123 -8.51 -11.75 11.85
N ASP A 124 -8.37 -12.30 13.06
CA ASP A 124 -7.20 -13.09 13.42
C ASP A 124 -6.99 -14.22 12.40
N GLY A 125 -5.74 -14.52 12.07
CA GLY A 125 -5.44 -15.54 11.05
C GLY A 125 -5.49 -15.05 9.60
N LEU A 126 -6.30 -14.03 9.26
CA LEU A 126 -6.40 -13.46 7.90
C LEU A 126 -5.11 -12.79 7.41
N GLY A 127 -4.59 -13.22 6.27
CA GLY A 127 -3.48 -12.59 5.56
C GLY A 127 -3.93 -12.10 4.20
N ALA A 128 -3.67 -10.84 3.89
CA ALA A 128 -3.92 -10.26 2.57
C ALA A 128 -2.59 -9.85 1.93
N GLU A 129 -2.51 -10.02 0.62
CA GLU A 129 -1.33 -9.67 -0.18
C GLU A 129 -1.46 -8.29 -0.83
N ASP A 130 -2.70 -7.93 -1.18
CA ASP A 130 -3.01 -6.71 -1.91
C ASP A 130 -4.37 -6.13 -1.54
N ILE A 131 -4.54 -4.85 -1.87
CA ILE A 131 -5.72 -4.04 -1.60
C ILE A 131 -6.15 -3.27 -2.85
N ALA A 132 -7.45 -3.21 -3.09
CA ALA A 132 -8.07 -2.32 -4.05
C ALA A 132 -9.32 -1.68 -3.43
N VAL A 133 -9.79 -0.57 -4.00
CA VAL A 133 -11.05 0.05 -3.59
C VAL A 133 -11.84 0.40 -4.85
N ASN A 134 -13.15 0.23 -4.79
CA ASN A 134 -14.07 0.68 -5.83
C ASN A 134 -15.43 0.97 -5.20
N GLU A 135 -16.02 2.13 -5.53
CA GLU A 135 -17.33 2.57 -5.01
C GLU A 135 -17.38 2.53 -3.47
N GLY A 136 -16.28 2.89 -2.80
CA GLY A 136 -16.17 2.88 -1.34
C GLY A 136 -16.04 1.51 -0.68
N ILE A 137 -16.04 0.41 -1.44
CA ILE A 137 -15.81 -0.94 -0.92
C ILE A 137 -14.34 -1.31 -1.03
N ILE A 138 -13.78 -1.85 0.05
CA ILE A 138 -12.38 -2.31 0.10
C ILE A 138 -12.33 -3.78 -0.32
N TYR A 139 -11.50 -4.09 -1.30
CA TYR A 139 -11.25 -5.44 -1.78
C TYR A 139 -9.88 -5.90 -1.33
N LEU A 140 -9.83 -7.06 -0.67
CA LEU A 140 -8.61 -7.67 -0.15
C LEU A 140 -8.33 -8.96 -0.91
N ALA A 141 -7.14 -9.06 -1.49
CA ALA A 141 -6.62 -10.32 -2.04
C ALA A 141 -6.07 -11.17 -0.89
N VAL A 142 -6.91 -12.06 -0.36
CA VAL A 142 -6.61 -12.89 0.81
C VAL A 142 -5.96 -14.19 0.37
N TRP A 143 -4.91 -14.55 1.10
CA TRP A 143 -4.20 -15.80 0.94
C TRP A 143 -3.90 -16.39 2.32
N GLN A 144 -4.32 -17.64 2.54
CA GLN A 144 -4.13 -18.36 3.80
C GLN A 144 -3.36 -19.66 3.55
N ARG A 145 -2.09 -19.66 3.99
CA ARG A 145 -1.17 -20.79 3.82
C ARG A 145 -1.82 -22.12 4.21
N GLY A 146 -1.98 -23.00 3.21
CA GLY A 146 -2.31 -24.41 3.41
C GLY A 146 -3.79 -24.72 3.67
N ALA A 147 -4.69 -23.74 3.61
CA ALA A 147 -6.12 -23.97 3.81
C ALA A 147 -6.92 -24.05 2.50
N GLY A 148 -6.52 -23.34 1.44
CA GLY A 148 -7.08 -23.41 0.08
C GLY A 148 -8.52 -22.91 -0.08
N SER A 149 -9.41 -23.15 0.88
CA SER A 149 -10.82 -22.74 0.85
C SER A 149 -11.07 -21.31 1.35
N SER A 150 -10.05 -20.68 1.94
CA SER A 150 -10.08 -19.30 2.44
C SER A 150 -9.24 -18.34 1.58
N ASP A 151 -8.68 -18.84 0.48
CA ASP A 151 -7.99 -18.01 -0.51
C ASP A 151 -9.05 -17.37 -1.41
N GLY A 152 -8.89 -16.08 -1.70
CA GLY A 152 -9.88 -15.39 -2.49
C GLY A 152 -9.89 -13.88 -2.38
N ILE A 153 -10.88 -13.28 -3.04
CA ILE A 153 -11.17 -11.86 -2.89
C ILE A 153 -12.23 -11.69 -1.82
N TYR A 154 -11.95 -10.81 -0.87
CA TYR A 154 -12.89 -10.43 0.19
C TYR A 154 -13.28 -8.97 0.00
N ALA A 155 -14.57 -8.69 0.11
CA ALA A 155 -15.10 -7.34 0.19
C ALA A 155 -15.26 -6.96 1.67
N LEU A 156 -14.67 -5.83 2.06
CA LEU A 156 -14.77 -5.19 3.35
C LEU A 156 -15.57 -3.90 3.17
N ASP A 157 -16.71 -3.82 3.86
CA ASP A 157 -17.47 -2.58 3.99
C ASP A 157 -16.86 -1.72 5.12
N PRO A 158 -16.33 -0.52 4.82
CA PRO A 158 -15.71 0.31 5.84
C PRO A 158 -16.68 0.93 6.84
N GLU A 159 -17.97 1.04 6.52
CA GLU A 159 -18.97 1.60 7.42
C GLU A 159 -19.39 0.61 8.50
N THR A 160 -19.53 -0.66 8.11
CA THR A 160 -20.02 -1.73 9.00
C THR A 160 -18.91 -2.61 9.56
N GLY A 161 -17.74 -2.64 8.91
CA GLY A 161 -16.68 -3.60 9.17
C GLY A 161 -17.02 -5.02 8.69
N GLU A 162 -18.09 -5.21 7.92
CA GLU A 162 -18.48 -6.52 7.40
C GLU A 162 -17.47 -6.99 6.34
N LEU A 163 -16.88 -8.16 6.58
CA LEU A 163 -15.94 -8.80 5.67
C LEU A 163 -16.56 -10.06 5.07
N ARG A 164 -16.68 -10.10 3.74
CA ARG A 164 -17.29 -11.22 3.01
C ARG A 164 -16.41 -11.70 1.87
N GLN A 165 -16.16 -13.01 1.81
CA GLN A 165 -15.53 -13.62 0.63
C GLN A 165 -16.49 -13.54 -0.55
N ILE A 166 -16.05 -12.92 -1.65
CA ILE A 166 -16.85 -12.75 -2.86
C ILE A 166 -16.36 -13.63 -4.01
N ILE A 167 -15.08 -14.04 -3.98
CA ILE A 167 -14.48 -14.97 -4.93
C ILE A 167 -13.63 -15.95 -4.12
N GLU A 168 -13.87 -17.25 -4.27
CA GLU A 168 -12.98 -18.30 -3.77
C GLU A 168 -12.05 -18.73 -4.91
N HIS A 169 -10.75 -18.50 -4.76
CA HIS A 169 -9.77 -18.82 -5.79
C HIS A 169 -8.36 -18.81 -5.20
N GLN A 170 -7.52 -19.74 -5.63
CA GLN A 170 -6.11 -19.77 -5.25
C GLN A 170 -5.35 -18.61 -5.92
N ASP A 171 -4.38 -18.00 -5.24
CA ASP A 171 -3.59 -16.91 -5.83
C ASP A 171 -4.45 -15.68 -6.22
N ALA A 172 -5.24 -15.19 -5.28
CA ALA A 172 -6.23 -14.14 -5.51
C ALA A 172 -5.62 -12.79 -5.96
N SER A 173 -4.34 -12.55 -5.72
CA SER A 173 -3.62 -11.35 -6.18
C SER A 173 -3.47 -11.28 -7.71
N SER A 174 -3.67 -12.39 -8.42
CA SER A 174 -3.65 -12.43 -9.89
C SER A 174 -5.00 -12.09 -10.56
N ILE A 175 -6.06 -11.90 -9.77
CA ILE A 175 -7.42 -11.74 -10.29
C ILE A 175 -7.67 -10.29 -10.70
N LEU A 176 -7.96 -10.09 -11.98
CA LEU A 176 -8.48 -8.82 -12.49
C LEU A 176 -9.99 -8.74 -12.22
N ALA A 177 -10.37 -8.00 -11.19
CA ALA A 177 -11.77 -7.66 -10.95
C ALA A 177 -12.20 -6.55 -11.92
N GLN A 178 -13.21 -6.81 -12.76
CA GLN A 178 -13.83 -5.76 -13.57
C GLN A 178 -14.77 -4.96 -12.67
N GLY A 179 -14.48 -3.66 -12.50
CA GLY A 179 -15.44 -2.72 -11.93
C GLY A 179 -16.72 -2.74 -12.78
N LYS A 180 -17.89 -2.65 -12.14
CA LYS A 180 -19.13 -2.49 -12.90
C LYS A 180 -19.07 -1.14 -13.63
N GLN A 181 -19.37 -1.18 -14.93
CA GLN A 181 -19.55 0.03 -15.75
C GLN A 181 -20.85 0.73 -15.41
#